data_AF-W7WL79-F1
#
_entry.id   AF-W7WL79-F1
#
_cell.length_a   1.000
_cell.length_b   1.000
_cell.length_c   1.000
_cell.angle_alpha   90.00
_cell.angle_beta   90.00
_cell.angle_gamma   90.00
#
_symmetry.space_group_name_H-M   'P 1'
#
loop_
_entity.id
_entity.type
_entity.pdbx_description
1 polymer ?
#
loop_
_entity_poly.entity_id
_entity_poly.type
_entity_poly.pdbx_seq_one_letter_code
_entity_poly.pdbx_strand_id
1 'polypeptide(L)'
;MVAFLASARLPLAHRIERWVPDAAQSELRRVEAFSELHGGRSSGIAQLPLSSTGSSLVKALQRGVPVINDFPADEPGSPAAAAVGIGATALVAIPVVWEDAVVEVVALYL
;
A
#
# COMPACT_ATOMS: atom_id res chain seq x y z
N MET A 1 20.25 -2.93 -0.33
CA MET A 1 19.31 -4.04 -0.65
C MET A 1 18.52 -4.35 0.60
N VAL A 2 17.20 -4.17 0.57
CA VAL A 2 16.31 -4.55 1.68
C VAL A 2 15.72 -5.91 1.33
N ALA A 3 15.85 -6.89 2.21
CA ALA A 3 15.22 -8.20 2.08
C ALA A 3 14.28 -8.40 3.26
N PHE A 4 13.00 -8.62 2.97
CA PHE A 4 12.02 -8.97 3.99
C PHE A 4 11.94 -10.49 4.11
N LEU A 5 12.24 -11.03 5.28
CA LEU A 5 12.19 -12.47 5.56
C LEU A 5 10.79 -12.85 6.05
N ALA A 6 10.02 -13.54 5.21
CA ALA A 6 8.76 -14.16 5.59
C ALA A 6 8.97 -15.65 5.90
N SER A 7 8.13 -16.20 6.78
CA SER A 7 7.90 -17.65 6.82
C SER A 7 6.40 -17.90 6.94
N ALA A 8 5.92 -19.10 6.61
CA ALA A 8 4.50 -19.44 6.77
C ALA A 8 3.99 -19.29 8.23
N ARG A 9 4.88 -19.21 9.23
CA ARG A 9 4.54 -18.99 10.64
C ARG A 9 4.59 -17.52 11.06
N LEU A 10 5.18 -16.66 10.23
CA LEU A 10 5.36 -15.21 10.42
C LEU A 10 5.19 -14.55 9.04
N PRO A 11 3.94 -14.44 8.54
CA PRO A 11 3.68 -13.71 7.31
C PRO A 11 4.09 -12.25 7.53
N LEU A 12 4.80 -11.68 6.55
CA LEU A 12 5.23 -10.27 6.62
C LEU A 12 4.06 -9.29 6.68
N ALA A 13 2.96 -9.67 6.03
CA ALA A 13 1.70 -8.93 5.96
C ALA A 13 0.60 -9.90 5.52
N HIS A 14 -0.63 -9.68 5.97
CA HIS A 14 -1.81 -10.39 5.49
C HIS A 14 -2.14 -10.05 4.02
N ARG A 15 -1.72 -8.87 3.57
CA ARG A 15 -1.83 -8.41 2.18
C ARG A 15 -0.71 -7.43 1.85
N ILE A 16 -0.25 -7.49 0.60
CA ILE A 16 0.72 -6.55 0.01
C ILE A 16 0.10 -5.94 -1.23
N GLU A 17 0.25 -4.64 -1.41
CA GLU A 17 -0.16 -3.94 -2.64
C GLU A 17 0.94 -3.02 -3.15
N ARG A 18 0.99 -2.86 -4.47
CA ARG A 18 1.87 -1.89 -5.13
C ARG A 18 1.03 -0.80 -5.79
N TRP A 19 1.37 0.43 -5.46
CA TRP A 19 0.69 1.62 -5.94
C TRP A 19 1.68 2.52 -6.68
N VAL A 20 1.37 2.87 -7.92
CA VAL A 20 2.24 3.68 -8.79
C VAL A 20 1.50 4.97 -9.13
N PRO A 21 2.16 6.15 -9.06
CA PRO A 21 1.57 7.39 -9.54
C PRO A 21 1.28 7.29 -11.04
N ASP A 22 0.15 7.84 -11.47
CA ASP A 22 -0.14 7.95 -12.89
C ASP A 22 0.78 8.98 -13.58
N ALA A 23 0.82 8.95 -14.92
CA ALA A 23 1.68 9.86 -15.69
C ALA A 23 1.36 11.34 -15.47
N ALA A 24 0.11 11.68 -15.12
CA ALA A 24 -0.31 13.04 -14.82
C ALA A 24 0.01 13.47 -13.38
N GLN A 25 0.53 12.55 -12.53
CA GLN A 25 0.75 12.76 -11.11
C GLN A 25 -0.49 13.32 -10.39
N SER A 26 -1.66 12.76 -10.73
CA SER A 26 -2.97 13.14 -10.20
C SER A 26 -3.54 12.08 -9.26
N GLU A 27 -3.13 10.82 -9.42
CA GLU A 27 -3.61 9.69 -8.61
C GLU A 27 -2.55 8.59 -8.45
N LEU A 28 -2.71 7.78 -7.41
CA LEU A 28 -2.07 6.49 -7.28
C LEU A 28 -2.97 5.40 -7.88
N ARG A 29 -2.37 4.51 -8.67
CA ARG A 29 -3.04 3.33 -9.24
C ARG A 29 -2.48 2.07 -8.61
N ARG A 30 -3.34 1.18 -8.13
CA ARG A 30 -2.92 -0.15 -7.70
C ARG A 30 -2.64 -1.01 -8.93
N VAL A 31 -1.37 -1.35 -9.12
CA VAL A 31 -0.92 -2.17 -10.25
C VAL A 31 -0.83 -3.65 -9.88
N GLU A 32 -0.68 -3.94 -8.59
CA GLU A 32 -0.53 -5.30 -8.11
C GLU A 32 -1.02 -5.42 -6.67
N ALA A 33 -1.62 -6.55 -6.35
CA ALA A 33 -1.92 -6.94 -4.99
C ALA A 33 -1.71 -8.44 -4.80
N PHE A 34 -1.27 -8.83 -3.61
CA PHE A 34 -1.04 -10.21 -3.23
C PHE A 34 -1.55 -10.45 -1.81
N SER A 35 -2.29 -11.52 -1.59
CA SER A 35 -2.69 -11.98 -0.26
C SER A 35 -2.65 -13.51 -0.22
N GLU A 36 -1.93 -14.07 0.74
CA GLU A 36 -1.90 -15.52 0.96
C GLU A 36 -3.25 -16.03 1.46
N LEU A 37 -3.97 -15.22 2.23
CA LEU A 37 -5.29 -15.55 2.80
C LEU A 37 -6.40 -15.69 1.73
N HIS A 38 -6.27 -14.97 0.61
CA HIS A 38 -7.32 -14.87 -0.41
C HIS A 38 -6.91 -15.47 -1.77
N GLY A 39 -5.99 -16.42 -1.79
CA GLY A 39 -5.69 -17.21 -2.99
C GLY A 39 -4.70 -16.58 -3.98
N GLY A 40 -3.91 -15.58 -3.57
CA GLY A 40 -2.74 -15.11 -4.32
C GLY A 40 -2.86 -13.72 -4.97
N ARG A 41 -2.30 -13.57 -6.17
CA ARG A 41 -2.22 -12.28 -6.88
C ARG A 41 -3.60 -11.85 -7.37
N SER A 42 -3.97 -10.59 -7.13
CA SER A 42 -5.18 -9.95 -7.64
C SER A 42 -4.82 -8.69 -8.42
N SER A 43 -5.43 -8.50 -9.58
CA SER A 43 -5.20 -7.36 -10.48
C SER A 43 -6.34 -6.33 -10.46
N GLY A 44 -7.17 -6.34 -9.41
CA GLY A 44 -8.30 -5.41 -9.30
C GLY A 44 -7.82 -3.97 -9.36
N ILE A 45 -8.28 -3.23 -10.37
CA ILE A 45 -7.92 -1.82 -10.60
C ILE A 45 -8.51 -1.01 -9.44
N ALA A 46 -7.65 -0.31 -8.72
CA ALA A 46 -8.05 0.71 -7.75
C ALA A 46 -7.26 1.99 -8.01
N GLN A 47 -7.92 3.11 -7.76
CA GLN A 47 -7.38 4.45 -7.91
C GLN A 47 -7.55 5.19 -6.60
N LEU A 48 -6.58 6.04 -6.28
CA LEU A 48 -6.57 6.88 -5.10
C LEU A 48 -6.09 8.28 -5.48
N PRO A 49 -6.96 9.31 -5.47
CA PRO A 49 -6.58 10.67 -5.83
C PRO A 49 -5.48 11.20 -4.91
N LEU A 50 -4.47 11.90 -5.46
CA LEU A 50 -3.42 12.54 -4.64
C LEU A 50 -3.94 13.72 -3.81
N SER A 51 -5.15 14.20 -4.09
CA SER A 51 -5.88 15.14 -3.23
C SER A 51 -6.36 14.51 -1.91
N SER A 52 -6.28 13.18 -1.76
CA SER A 52 -6.64 12.43 -0.54
C SER A 52 -5.57 12.56 0.54
N THR A 53 -5.37 13.78 1.05
CA THR A 53 -4.32 14.11 2.04
C THR A 53 -4.39 13.33 3.34
N GLY A 54 -5.56 12.73 3.64
CA GLY A 54 -5.75 11.81 4.77
C GLY A 54 -5.04 10.47 4.61
N SER A 55 -4.80 10.01 3.38
CA SER A 55 -4.25 8.67 3.11
C SER A 55 -2.79 8.53 3.52
N SER A 56 -2.44 7.42 4.17
CA SER A 56 -1.06 7.05 4.43
C SER A 56 -0.26 6.79 3.15
N LEU A 57 -0.86 6.24 2.10
CA LEU A 57 -0.20 5.99 0.81
C LEU A 57 0.19 7.30 0.14
N VAL A 58 -0.73 8.27 0.09
CA VAL A 58 -0.47 9.60 -0.49
C VAL A 58 0.61 10.34 0.33
N LYS A 59 0.54 10.27 1.66
CA LYS A 59 1.58 10.86 2.53
C LYS A 59 2.96 10.24 2.29
N ALA A 60 3.04 8.91 2.13
CA ALA A 60 4.29 8.21 1.85
C ALA A 60 4.88 8.64 0.49
N LEU A 61 4.04 8.74 -0.55
CA LEU A 61 4.43 9.25 -1.86
C LEU A 61 4.99 10.67 -1.78
N GLN A 62 4.27 11.58 -1.12
CA GLN A 62 4.63 13.01 -1.07
C GLN A 62 5.87 13.29 -0.20
N ARG A 63 6.08 12.51 0.87
CA ARG A 63 7.14 12.77 1.84
C ARG A 63 8.41 11.95 1.58
N GLY A 64 8.32 10.87 0.80
CA GLY A 64 9.45 9.97 0.56
C GLY A 64 9.92 9.21 1.81
N VAL A 65 9.10 9.15 2.87
CA VAL A 65 9.36 8.37 4.09
C VAL A 65 8.22 7.41 4.39
N PRO A 66 8.49 6.26 5.05
CA PRO A 66 7.44 5.34 5.46
C PRO A 66 6.39 6.00 6.36
N VAL A 67 5.13 5.60 6.19
CA VAL A 67 4.00 6.06 7.01
C VAL A 67 3.27 4.85 7.57
N ILE A 68 2.97 4.88 8.87
CA ILE A 68 2.17 3.86 9.56
C ILE A 68 0.78 4.45 9.81
N ASN A 69 -0.26 3.68 9.50
CA ASN A 69 -1.63 3.95 9.89
C ASN A 69 -2.13 2.82 10.80
N ASP A 70 -2.36 3.15 12.07
CA ASP A 70 -2.86 2.22 13.09
C ASP A 70 -4.38 1.97 13.00
N PHE A 71 -5.07 2.69 12.12
CA PHE A 71 -6.50 2.56 11.84
C PHE A 71 -6.72 2.41 10.33
N PRO A 72 -6.25 1.30 9.71
CA PRO A 72 -6.27 1.14 8.26
C PRO A 72 -7.69 1.04 7.69
N ALA A 73 -8.69 0.72 8.51
CA ALA A 73 -10.11 0.77 8.15
C ALA A 73 -10.63 2.20 7.86
N ASP A 74 -9.92 3.24 8.35
CA ASP A 74 -10.26 4.65 8.12
C ASP A 74 -9.52 5.25 6.91
N GLU A 75 -8.72 4.45 6.18
CA GLU A 75 -8.13 4.92 4.93
C GLU A 75 -9.21 5.35 3.92
N PRO A 76 -8.95 6.37 3.09
CA PRO A 76 -9.85 6.69 2.00
C PRO A 76 -9.83 5.61 0.91
N GLY A 77 -11.01 5.16 0.48
CA GLY A 77 -11.19 4.38 -0.74
C GLY A 77 -10.82 2.91 -0.63
N SER A 78 -10.21 2.36 -1.68
CA SER A 78 -9.92 0.91 -1.76
C SER A 78 -9.00 0.36 -0.67
N PRO A 79 -8.01 1.10 -0.13
CA PRO A 79 -7.17 0.60 0.97
C PRO A 79 -7.98 0.23 2.22
N ALA A 80 -8.99 1.03 2.62
CA ALA A 80 -9.84 0.67 3.76
C ALA A 80 -10.66 -0.59 3.51
N ALA A 81 -11.24 -0.73 2.32
CA ALA A 81 -11.98 -1.94 1.96
C ALA A 81 -11.09 -3.19 2.00
N ALA A 82 -9.83 -3.06 1.55
CA ALA A 82 -8.85 -4.14 1.65
C ALA A 82 -8.51 -4.46 3.11
N ALA A 83 -8.24 -3.45 3.93
CA ALA A 83 -7.94 -3.58 5.35
C ALA A 83 -9.07 -4.28 6.12
N VAL A 84 -10.33 -3.85 5.94
CA VAL A 84 -11.50 -4.48 6.56
C VAL A 84 -11.65 -5.93 6.11
N GLY A 85 -11.50 -6.20 4.80
CA GLY A 85 -11.69 -7.54 4.24
C GLY A 85 -10.71 -8.59 4.78
N ILE A 86 -9.51 -8.19 5.19
CA ILE A 86 -8.51 -9.08 5.79
C ILE A 86 -8.36 -8.91 7.31
N GLY A 87 -9.15 -8.03 7.94
CA GLY A 87 -9.03 -7.72 9.37
C GLY A 87 -7.68 -7.09 9.75
N ALA A 88 -7.12 -6.24 8.89
CA ALA A 88 -5.86 -5.55 9.15
C ALA A 88 -5.97 -4.64 10.37
N THR A 89 -4.98 -4.73 11.24
CA THR A 89 -4.81 -3.90 12.43
C THR A 89 -3.92 -2.69 12.16
N ALA A 90 -3.04 -2.78 11.17
CA ALA A 90 -2.22 -1.65 10.73
C ALA A 90 -1.94 -1.69 9.23
N LEU A 91 -1.56 -0.54 8.69
CA LEU A 91 -1.09 -0.38 7.32
C LEU A 91 0.24 0.37 7.33
N VAL A 92 1.26 -0.24 6.74
CA VAL A 92 2.56 0.39 6.53
C VAL A 92 2.69 0.75 5.05
N ALA A 93 2.72 2.04 4.74
CA ALA A 93 2.99 2.56 3.40
C ALA A 93 4.48 2.87 3.28
N ILE A 94 5.18 2.14 2.41
CA ILE A 94 6.63 2.23 2.20
C ILE A 94 6.89 2.85 0.82
N PRO A 95 7.47 4.07 0.75
CA PRO A 95 7.85 4.64 -0.53
C PRO A 95 9.09 3.94 -1.08
N VAL A 96 9.09 3.66 -2.37
CA VAL A 96 10.25 3.18 -3.12
C VAL A 96 10.82 4.37 -3.88
N VAL A 97 12.05 4.75 -3.52
CA VAL A 97 12.73 5.92 -4.09
C VAL A 97 13.73 5.46 -5.14
N TRP A 98 13.68 6.08 -6.32
CA TRP A 98 14.64 5.90 -7.41
C TRP A 98 15.00 7.28 -7.97
N GLU A 99 16.30 7.56 -8.15
CA GLU A 99 16.79 8.85 -8.68
C GLU A 99 16.10 10.06 -8.01
N ASP A 100 16.07 10.06 -6.67
CA ASP A 100 15.49 11.12 -5.82
C ASP A 100 13.97 11.35 -5.96
N ALA A 101 13.25 10.45 -6.65
CA ALA A 101 11.80 10.47 -6.76
C ALA A 101 11.16 9.20 -6.19
N VAL A 102 9.98 9.33 -5.57
CA VAL A 102 9.18 8.16 -5.20
C VAL A 102 8.48 7.61 -6.44
N VAL A 103 8.87 6.40 -6.86
CA VAL A 103 8.35 5.76 -8.08
C VAL A 103 7.19 4.81 -7.81
N GLU A 104 7.07 4.31 -6.59
CA GLU A 104 5.92 3.51 -6.14
C GLU A 104 5.79 3.57 -4.61
N VAL A 105 4.61 3.20 -4.11
CA VAL A 105 4.35 2.98 -2.69
C VAL A 105 3.90 1.54 -2.52
N VAL A 106 4.61 0.81 -1.67
CA VAL A 106 4.25 -0.54 -1.25
C VAL A 106 3.42 -0.45 0.03
N ALA A 107 2.21 -0.98 -0.01
CA ALA A 107 1.31 -1.05 1.14
C ALA A 107 1.36 -2.45 1.76
N LEU A 108 1.76 -2.54 3.03
CA LEU A 108 1.76 -3.76 3.81
C LEU A 108 0.62 -3.69 4.84
N TYR A 109 -0.33 -4.61 4.75
CA TYR A 109 -1.45 -4.68 5.68
C TYR A 109 -1.18 -5.78 6.71
N LEU A 110 -1.09 -5.38 7.97
CA LEU A 110 -0.70 -6.22 9.11
C LEU A 110 -1.90 -6.72 9.89
#